data_AF-M0NK59-F1
#
_entry.id   AF-M0NK59-F1
#
_cell.length_a   1.000
_cell.length_b   1.000
_cell.length_c   1.000
_cell.angle_alpha   90.00
_cell.angle_beta   90.00
_cell.angle_gamma   90.00
#
_symmetry.space_group_name_H-M   'P 1'
#
loop_
_entity.id
_entity.type
_entity.pdbx_description
1 polymer ?
#
loop_
_entity_poly.entity_id
_entity_poly.type
_entity_poly.pdbx_seq_one_letter_code
_entity_poly.pdbx_strand_id
1 'polypeptide(L)'
;MPEEVLFESESRRSREEIAAYLRTVADSLDAGNAITLKRGDESTTLDPPARPTFEVKAEREGPADGPGELSVEFELEWDEDGGGEAADGELEIE
;
A
#
# COMPACT_ATOMS: atom_id res chain seq x y z
N MET A 1 13.06 -15.08 -5.54
CA MET A 1 13.40 -14.18 -6.66
C MET A 1 14.01 -12.93 -6.06
N PRO A 2 14.86 -12.16 -6.77
CA PRO A 2 15.29 -10.86 -6.25
C PRO A 2 14.09 -9.91 -6.21
N GLU A 3 14.03 -9.09 -5.18
CA GLU A 3 13.05 -8.01 -5.03
C GLU A 3 13.74 -6.69 -5.41
N GLU A 4 13.06 -5.86 -6.20
CA GLU A 4 13.52 -4.52 -6.55
C GLU A 4 12.60 -3.49 -5.89
N VAL A 5 13.18 -2.65 -5.01
CA VAL A 5 12.45 -1.58 -4.32
C VAL A 5 12.44 -0.34 -5.20
N LEU A 6 11.27 0.03 -5.72
CA LEU A 6 11.10 1.19 -6.61
C LEU A 6 10.99 2.53 -5.86
N PHE A 7 10.58 2.51 -4.59
CA PHE A 7 10.47 3.66 -3.70
C PHE A 7 10.28 3.18 -2.27
N GLU A 8 10.97 3.78 -1.29
CA GLU A 8 10.75 3.46 0.13
C GLU A 8 10.73 4.70 1.02
N SER A 9 9.93 4.63 2.08
CA SER A 9 9.75 5.78 2.94
C SER A 9 9.28 5.44 4.36
N GLU A 10 10.15 5.60 5.35
CA GLU A 10 9.79 5.48 6.77
C GLU A 10 9.96 6.82 7.53
N SER A 11 8.97 7.20 8.35
CA SER A 11 9.05 8.37 9.25
C SER A 11 7.94 8.36 10.31
N ARG A 12 8.18 9.00 11.46
CA ARG A 12 7.12 9.24 12.46
C ARG A 12 6.18 10.34 11.98
N ARG A 13 4.87 10.07 11.97
CA ARG A 13 3.82 10.98 11.51
C ARG A 13 2.66 11.00 12.50
N SER A 14 1.92 12.10 12.53
CA SER A 14 0.64 12.16 13.23
C SER A 14 -0.42 11.32 12.50
N ARG A 15 -1.49 10.94 13.21
CA ARG A 15 -2.61 10.20 12.61
C ARG A 15 -3.29 11.02 11.51
N GLU A 16 -3.35 12.34 11.69
CA GLU A 16 -3.93 13.28 10.73
C GLU A 16 -3.09 13.37 9.45
N GLU A 17 -1.76 13.40 9.58
CA GLU A 17 -0.85 13.37 8.43
C GLU A 17 -1.01 12.06 7.64
N ILE A 18 -1.03 10.91 8.32
CA ILE A 18 -1.21 9.60 7.68
C ILE A 18 -2.57 9.53 6.96
N ALA A 19 -3.65 9.97 7.62
CA ALA A 19 -4.98 9.97 7.02
C ALA A 19 -5.07 10.89 5.80
N ALA A 20 -4.35 12.02 5.78
CA ALA A 20 -4.30 12.89 4.61
C ALA A 20 -3.58 12.21 3.43
N TYR A 21 -2.49 11.47 3.69
CA TYR A 21 -1.81 10.68 2.67
C TYR A 21 -2.73 9.59 2.09
N LEU A 22 -3.37 8.79 2.95
CA LEU A 22 -4.27 7.72 2.51
C LEU A 22 -5.46 8.25 1.70
N ARG A 23 -6.03 9.40 2.09
CA ARG A 23 -7.08 10.06 1.28
C ARG A 23 -6.59 10.48 -0.10
N THR A 24 -5.37 11.00 -0.21
CA THR A 24 -4.80 11.38 -1.51
C THR A 24 -4.64 10.16 -2.44
N VAL A 25 -4.23 9.02 -1.87
CA VAL A 25 -4.16 7.75 -2.59
C VAL A 25 -5.56 7.30 -3.03
N ALA A 26 -6.52 7.30 -2.10
CA ALA A 26 -7.91 6.94 -2.38
C ALA A 26 -8.54 7.81 -3.47
N ASP A 27 -8.35 9.14 -3.41
CA ASP A 27 -8.85 10.09 -4.41
C ASP A 27 -8.23 9.82 -5.80
N SER A 28 -6.96 9.39 -5.86
CA SER A 28 -6.30 9.03 -7.12
C SER A 28 -6.88 7.75 -7.71
N LEU A 29 -7.11 6.73 -6.88
CA LEU A 29 -7.73 5.46 -7.29
C LEU A 29 -9.17 5.64 -7.78
N ASP A 30 -9.99 6.41 -7.05
CA ASP A 30 -11.38 6.70 -7.42
C ASP A 30 -11.49 7.44 -8.76
N ALA A 31 -10.53 8.33 -9.02
CA ALA A 31 -10.43 9.04 -10.29
C ALA A 31 -9.81 8.21 -11.43
N GLY A 32 -9.31 7.00 -11.17
CA GLY A 32 -8.60 6.17 -12.15
C GLY A 32 -7.26 6.77 -12.60
N ASN A 33 -6.59 7.51 -11.72
CA ASN A 33 -5.31 8.16 -11.99
C ASN A 33 -4.13 7.34 -11.46
N ALA A 34 -2.97 7.52 -12.10
CA ALA A 34 -1.70 7.05 -11.58
C ALA A 34 -1.39 7.65 -10.19
N ILE A 35 -0.69 6.88 -9.37
CA ILE A 35 -0.21 7.27 -8.03
C ILE A 35 1.25 7.70 -8.16
N THR A 36 1.57 8.92 -7.71
CA THR A 36 2.96 9.40 -7.65
C THR A 36 3.44 9.44 -6.20
N LEU A 37 4.47 8.66 -5.90
CA LEU A 37 5.20 8.71 -4.64
C LEU A 37 6.39 9.66 -4.79
N LYS A 38 6.60 10.55 -3.81
CA LYS A 38 7.66 11.56 -3.88
C LYS A 38 8.29 11.87 -2.52
N ARG A 39 9.62 11.99 -2.50
CA ARG A 39 10.41 12.41 -1.33
C ARG A 39 11.62 13.23 -1.79
N GLY A 40 11.61 14.53 -1.52
CA GLY A 40 12.69 15.42 -2.00
C GLY A 40 12.76 15.42 -3.53
N ASP A 41 13.90 14.98 -4.07
CA ASP A 41 14.15 14.85 -5.50
C ASP A 41 13.79 13.46 -6.06
N GLU A 42 13.49 12.49 -5.20
CA GLU A 42 13.06 11.14 -5.58
C GLU A 42 11.56 11.12 -5.90
N SER A 43 11.19 10.49 -7.02
CA SER A 43 9.80 10.35 -7.43
C SER A 43 9.60 9.09 -8.27
N THR A 44 8.56 8.33 -7.95
CA THR A 44 8.13 7.13 -8.70
C THR A 44 6.64 7.27 -9.00
N THR A 45 6.22 6.93 -10.23
CA THR A 45 4.81 6.93 -10.64
C THR A 45 4.40 5.51 -10.99
N LEU A 46 3.30 5.05 -10.39
CA LEU A 46 2.70 3.74 -10.58
C LEU A 46 1.32 3.93 -11.20
N ASP A 47 0.93 3.05 -12.13
CA ASP A 47 -0.36 3.11 -12.83
C ASP A 47 -1.16 1.83 -12.53
N PRO A 48 -1.88 1.76 -11.38
CA PRO A 48 -2.67 0.58 -11.04
C PRO A 48 -3.76 0.33 -12.09
N PRO A 49 -4.03 -0.93 -12.46
CA PRO A 49 -5.13 -1.25 -13.36
C PRO A 49 -6.48 -0.94 -12.71
N ALA A 50 -7.57 -1.00 -13.49
CA ALA A 50 -8.92 -0.74 -12.97
C ALA A 50 -9.39 -1.75 -11.89
N ARG A 51 -8.72 -2.91 -11.78
CA ARG A 51 -9.02 -3.96 -10.81
C ARG A 51 -7.72 -4.59 -10.29
N PRO A 52 -6.94 -3.89 -9.45
CA PRO A 52 -5.81 -4.51 -8.77
C PRO A 52 -6.33 -5.43 -7.65
N THR A 53 -5.49 -6.35 -7.19
CA THR A 53 -5.74 -7.03 -5.92
C THR A 53 -5.49 -6.04 -4.78
N PHE A 54 -6.37 -6.05 -3.78
CA PHE A 54 -6.20 -5.26 -2.56
C PHE A 54 -6.06 -6.20 -1.37
N GLU A 55 -4.87 -6.24 -0.76
CA GLU A 55 -4.57 -7.03 0.43
C GLU A 55 -4.52 -6.11 1.65
N VAL A 56 -5.08 -6.60 2.76
CA VAL A 56 -4.97 -5.94 4.06
C VAL A 56 -4.46 -6.96 5.07
N LYS A 57 -3.38 -6.59 5.74
CA LYS A 57 -2.69 -7.45 6.69
C LYS A 57 -2.46 -6.69 8.00
N ALA A 58 -2.70 -7.35 9.11
CA ALA A 58 -2.37 -6.82 10.43
C ALA A 58 -1.48 -7.83 11.14
N GLU A 59 -0.31 -7.39 11.58
CA GLU A 59 0.68 -8.29 12.16
C GLU A 59 1.16 -7.82 13.53
N ARG A 60 1.67 -8.81 14.27
CA ARG A 60 2.45 -8.58 15.47
C ARG A 60 3.79 -9.27 15.31
N GLU A 61 4.83 -8.50 15.05
CA GLU A 61 6.18 -9.02 14.92
C GLU A 61 6.89 -9.06 16.28
N GLY A 62 7.60 -10.16 16.57
CA GLY A 62 8.39 -10.33 17.78
C GLY A 62 8.11 -11.63 18.53
N PRO A 63 8.69 -11.80 19.74
CA PRO A 63 8.54 -13.03 20.52
C PRO A 63 7.08 -13.28 20.93
N ALA A 64 6.71 -14.57 21.03
CA ALA A 64 5.38 -15.00 21.47
C ALA A 64 5.04 -14.49 22.88
N ASP A 65 6.02 -14.55 23.81
CA ASP A 65 5.86 -14.20 25.23
C ASP A 65 6.59 -12.92 25.64
N GLY A 66 6.78 -11.96 24.73
CA GLY A 66 7.45 -10.68 25.01
C GLY A 66 6.89 -9.55 24.15
N PRO A 67 7.25 -8.27 24.39
CA PRO A 67 6.76 -7.15 23.59
C PRO A 67 7.16 -7.31 22.11
N GLY A 68 6.25 -6.90 21.24
CA GLY A 68 6.44 -6.92 19.78
C GLY A 68 6.02 -5.59 19.15
N GLU A 69 6.19 -5.49 17.85
CA GLU A 69 5.72 -4.38 17.03
C GLU A 69 4.37 -4.75 16.41
N LEU A 70 3.48 -3.76 16.27
CA LEU A 70 2.22 -3.93 15.55
C LEU A 70 2.29 -3.15 14.25
N SER A 71 1.93 -3.81 13.15
CA SER A 71 1.81 -3.20 11.83
C SER A 71 0.42 -3.46 11.24
N VAL A 72 -0.01 -2.55 10.38
CA VAL A 72 -1.14 -2.75 9.47
C VAL A 72 -0.67 -2.30 8.09
N GLU A 73 -0.83 -3.18 7.12
CA GLU A 73 -0.42 -3.01 5.73
C GLU A 73 -1.67 -2.96 4.85
N PHE A 74 -1.62 -2.05 3.88
CA PHE A 74 -2.63 -1.89 2.85
C PHE A 74 -1.90 -1.95 1.51
N GLU A 75 -2.07 -3.06 0.80
CA GLU A 75 -1.27 -3.37 -0.36
C GLU A 75 -2.13 -3.46 -1.60
N LEU A 76 -1.63 -2.87 -2.69
CA LEU A 76 -2.20 -3.01 -4.02
C LEU A 76 -1.23 -3.82 -4.85
N GLU A 77 -1.69 -4.94 -5.41
CA GLU A 77 -0.87 -5.84 -6.22
C GLU A 77 -1.47 -6.00 -7.61
N TRP A 78 -0.60 -6.00 -8.63
CA TRP A 78 -0.96 -6.28 -10.00
C TRP A 78 0.27 -6.70 -10.81
N ASP A 79 0.05 -7.49 -11.85
CA ASP A 79 1.09 -7.83 -12.82
C ASP A 79 1.41 -6.65 -13.74
N GLU A 80 2.68 -6.38 -13.99
CA GLU A 80 3.13 -5.31 -14.90
C GLU A 80 2.65 -5.50 -16.35
N ASP A 81 2.37 -6.74 -16.76
CA ASP A 81 1.86 -7.09 -18.09
C ASP A 81 0.32 -7.19 -18.15
N GLY A 82 -0.37 -6.93 -17.03
CA GLY A 82 -1.83 -6.95 -16.94
C GLY A 82 -2.46 -8.35 -16.85
N GLY A 83 -1.67 -9.37 -16.52
CA GLY A 83 -2.06 -10.77 -16.49
C GLY A 83 -2.50 -11.34 -15.12
N GLY A 84 -3.34 -10.66 -14.34
CA GLY A 84 -3.68 -11.11 -12.98
C GLY A 84 -5.12 -11.62 -12.77
N GLU A 85 -5.26 -12.87 -12.30
CA GLU A 85 -6.52 -13.46 -11.82
C GLU A 85 -6.98 -12.83 -10.49
N ALA A 86 -8.28 -12.61 -10.33
CA ALA A 86 -8.86 -12.00 -9.15
C ALA A 86 -8.76 -12.91 -7.91
N ALA A 87 -8.21 -12.40 -6.81
CA ALA A 87 -8.34 -13.03 -5.51
C ALA A 87 -9.80 -12.99 -5.01
N ASP A 88 -10.25 -14.07 -4.39
CA ASP A 88 -11.66 -14.35 -4.02
C ASP A 88 -11.95 -13.87 -2.59
N GLY A 89 -12.94 -12.98 -2.43
CA GLY A 89 -13.47 -12.53 -1.14
C GLY A 89 -13.79 -11.02 -1.09
N GLU A 90 -14.97 -10.65 -0.56
CA GLU A 90 -15.33 -9.26 -0.29
C GLU A 90 -14.70 -8.82 1.04
N LEU A 91 -13.87 -7.77 0.99
CA LEU A 91 -13.28 -7.13 2.18
C LEU A 91 -14.21 -6.03 2.68
N GLU A 92 -14.55 -6.06 3.97
CA GLU A 92 -15.25 -4.97 4.67
C GLU A 92 -14.28 -4.23 5.60
N ILE A 93 -14.35 -2.89 5.60
CA ILE A 93 -13.60 -2.02 6.52
C ILE A 93 -14.63 -1.22 7.33
N GLU A 94 -14.63 -1.36 8.65
CA GLU A 94 -15.50 -0.64 9.60
C GLU A 94 -14.74 0.41 10.43
#